data_AF-A0A3B9R3S2-F1
#
_entry.id   AF-A0A3B9R3S2-F1
#
_cell.length_a   1.000
_cell.length_b   1.000
_cell.length_c   1.000
_cell.angle_alpha   90.00
_cell.angle_beta   90.00
_cell.angle_gamma   90.00
#
_symmetry.space_group_name_H-M   'P 1'
#
loop_
_entity.id
_entity.type
_entity.pdbx_description
1 polymer ?
#
loop_
_entity_poly.entity_id
_entity_poly.type
_entity_poly.pdbx_seq_one_letter_code
_entity_poly.pdbx_strand_id
1 'polypeptide(L)'
;MAHSNLTITAFVKLGNFLRTFCELIDKNTISDHLNDKWVSSFKSEIERAHHYNGWFTEENCTHAFKEWGKVLSEENIEAWLSNYDLSINNEKVVALILAGNIPLVGFHDLLCVLITGNKALVKLSSNDQKLIPLLIDFLIDIEPSLKDKVIFTKEKLDHYDAVIATGSNNTARYFEYYFGKKPNIIRKNRNSVAVLSGKESQEELTALGEDIFRYFGLGCRSVSKIYLPKEYNIDTFFKAM
;
A
#
# COMPACT_ATOMS: atom_id res chain seq x y z
N MET A 1 -11.68 -3.49 23.31
CA MET A 1 -10.25 -3.41 23.68
C MET A 1 -9.48 -4.68 23.31
N ALA A 2 -9.91 -5.90 23.68
CA ALA A 2 -9.19 -7.14 23.32
C ALA A 2 -9.00 -7.36 21.80
N HIS A 3 -10.03 -7.10 20.98
CA HIS A 3 -9.93 -7.31 19.53
C HIS A 3 -8.95 -6.38 18.79
N SER A 4 -8.77 -5.12 19.25
CA SER A 4 -7.82 -4.18 18.63
C SER A 4 -6.38 -4.65 18.82
N ASN A 5 -6.06 -5.20 20.00
CA ASN A 5 -4.73 -5.74 20.28
C ASN A 5 -4.41 -6.98 19.42
N LEU A 6 -5.40 -7.85 19.21
CA LEU A 6 -5.25 -9.02 18.31
C LEU A 6 -5.03 -8.61 16.85
N THR A 7 -5.78 -7.62 16.35
CA THR A 7 -5.57 -7.09 15.00
C THR A 7 -4.18 -6.48 14.84
N ILE A 8 -3.71 -5.69 15.82
CA ILE A 8 -2.35 -5.13 15.82
C ILE A 8 -1.31 -6.26 15.77
N THR A 9 -1.46 -7.27 16.64
CA THR A 9 -0.57 -8.45 16.68
C THR A 9 -0.52 -9.17 15.31
N ALA A 10 -1.66 -9.31 14.63
CA ALA A 10 -1.71 -9.92 13.30
C ALA A 10 -0.92 -9.11 12.26
N PHE A 11 -1.04 -7.79 12.25
CA PHE A 11 -0.27 -6.93 11.36
C PHE A 11 1.23 -6.95 11.67
N VAL A 12 1.64 -6.98 12.95
CA VAL A 12 3.05 -7.14 13.35
C VAL A 12 3.60 -8.48 12.85
N LYS A 13 2.83 -9.56 12.96
CA LYS A 13 3.22 -10.88 12.42
C LYS A 13 3.33 -10.88 10.90
N LEU A 14 2.43 -10.18 10.19
CA LEU A 14 2.57 -9.96 8.75
C LEU A 14 3.86 -9.20 8.43
N GLY A 15 4.18 -8.13 9.16
CA GLY A 15 5.43 -7.40 8.98
C GLY A 15 6.67 -8.26 9.18
N ASN A 16 6.70 -9.07 10.25
CA ASN A 16 7.75 -10.06 10.49
C ASN A 16 7.91 -11.02 9.31
N PHE A 17 6.81 -11.61 8.86
CA PHE A 17 6.81 -12.53 7.72
C PHE A 17 7.34 -11.86 6.46
N LEU A 18 6.87 -10.65 6.12
CA LEU A 18 7.32 -9.92 4.93
C LEU A 18 8.84 -9.64 4.97
N ARG A 19 9.38 -9.25 6.13
CA ARG A 19 10.83 -9.05 6.31
C ARG A 19 11.59 -10.35 6.03
N THR A 20 11.20 -11.45 6.68
CA THR A 20 11.84 -12.76 6.47
C THR A 20 11.71 -13.24 5.03
N PHE A 21 10.52 -13.12 4.43
CA PHE A 21 10.27 -13.51 3.05
C PHE A 21 11.16 -12.74 2.06
N CYS A 22 11.28 -11.43 2.22
CA CYS A 22 12.14 -10.61 1.37
C CYS A 22 13.63 -10.91 1.59
N GLU A 23 14.06 -11.23 2.81
CA GLU A 23 15.44 -11.70 3.05
C GLU A 23 15.73 -13.03 2.34
N LEU A 24 14.75 -13.94 2.27
CA LEU A 24 14.89 -15.20 1.54
C LEU A 24 14.99 -14.98 0.03
N ILE A 25 14.27 -14.01 -0.53
CA ILE A 25 14.42 -13.58 -1.93
C ILE A 25 15.83 -13.04 -2.16
N ASP A 26 16.28 -12.09 -1.33
CA ASP A 26 17.57 -11.42 -1.50
C ASP A 26 18.76 -12.39 -1.42
N LYS A 27 18.69 -13.39 -0.55
CA LYS A 27 19.71 -14.43 -0.40
C LYS A 27 19.57 -15.56 -1.43
N ASN A 28 18.53 -15.54 -2.26
CA ASN A 28 18.15 -16.61 -3.18
C ASN A 28 18.07 -17.99 -2.48
N THR A 29 17.52 -18.01 -1.25
CA THR A 29 17.43 -19.21 -0.40
C THR A 29 16.03 -19.82 -0.36
N ILE A 30 15.08 -19.30 -1.15
CA ILE A 30 13.78 -19.96 -1.33
C ILE A 30 13.99 -21.22 -2.16
N SER A 31 14.19 -22.36 -1.47
CA SER A 31 14.27 -23.66 -2.10
C SER A 31 12.87 -24.23 -2.34
N ASP A 32 12.75 -25.11 -3.34
CA ASP A 32 11.53 -25.88 -3.60
C ASP A 32 11.18 -26.84 -2.45
N HIS A 33 12.10 -27.03 -1.49
CA HIS A 33 11.92 -27.84 -0.29
C HIS A 33 11.51 -27.03 0.94
N LEU A 34 11.37 -25.69 0.82
CA LEU A 34 10.88 -24.86 1.91
C LEU A 34 9.37 -25.12 2.08
N ASN A 35 9.02 -25.94 3.08
CA ASN A 35 7.63 -26.39 3.31
C ASN A 35 6.81 -25.35 4.09
N ASP A 36 6.87 -24.09 3.68
CA ASP A 36 6.03 -23.01 4.22
C ASP A 36 5.00 -22.58 3.18
N LYS A 37 3.72 -22.81 3.48
CA LYS A 37 2.60 -22.52 2.57
C LYS A 37 2.56 -21.05 2.16
N TRP A 38 2.95 -20.14 3.06
CA TRP A 38 2.88 -18.71 2.83
C TRP A 38 4.06 -18.23 1.99
N VAL A 39 5.27 -18.74 2.24
CA VAL A 39 6.42 -18.45 1.36
C VAL A 39 6.12 -18.88 -0.08
N SER A 40 5.59 -20.09 -0.27
CA SER A 40 5.22 -20.60 -1.59
C SER A 40 4.13 -19.73 -2.25
N SER A 41 3.08 -19.37 -1.50
CA SER A 41 1.97 -18.56 -2.00
C SER A 41 2.42 -17.14 -2.39
N PHE A 42 3.23 -16.49 -1.57
CA PHE A 42 3.76 -15.15 -1.86
C PHE A 42 4.70 -15.14 -3.05
N LYS A 43 5.59 -16.13 -3.17
CA LYS A 43 6.47 -16.28 -4.35
C LYS A 43 5.63 -16.43 -5.63
N SER A 44 4.68 -17.37 -5.62
CA SER A 44 3.79 -17.64 -6.77
C SER A 44 2.97 -16.42 -7.18
N GLU A 45 2.42 -15.67 -6.22
CA GLU A 45 1.63 -14.49 -6.53
C GLU A 45 2.47 -13.29 -7.01
N ILE A 46 3.72 -13.14 -6.57
CA ILE A 46 4.63 -12.14 -7.15
C ILE A 46 4.92 -12.47 -8.62
N GLU A 47 5.28 -13.73 -8.92
CA GLU A 47 5.54 -14.20 -10.28
C GLU A 47 4.32 -13.96 -11.19
N ARG A 48 3.12 -14.23 -10.66
CA ARG A 48 1.86 -14.02 -11.37
C ARG A 48 1.45 -12.57 -11.51
N ALA A 49 1.76 -11.71 -10.54
CA ALA A 49 1.31 -10.32 -10.52
C ALA A 49 1.70 -9.57 -11.80
N HIS A 50 2.92 -9.81 -12.30
CA HIS A 50 3.41 -9.22 -13.54
C HIS A 50 2.57 -9.59 -14.77
N HIS A 51 2.05 -10.82 -14.83
CA HIS A 51 1.19 -11.27 -15.94
C HIS A 51 -0.18 -10.58 -15.95
N TYR A 52 -0.70 -10.20 -14.78
CA TYR A 52 -1.96 -9.45 -14.67
C TYR A 52 -1.76 -7.95 -14.84
N ASN A 53 -0.63 -7.42 -14.36
CA ASN A 53 -0.26 -6.03 -14.45
C ASN A 53 1.25 -5.91 -14.70
N GLY A 54 1.64 -5.55 -15.92
CA GLY A 54 3.06 -5.49 -16.33
C GLY A 54 3.93 -4.55 -15.48
N TRP A 55 3.32 -3.60 -14.77
CA TRP A 55 4.04 -2.69 -13.86
C TRP A 55 4.39 -3.34 -12.51
N PHE A 56 3.76 -4.46 -12.17
CA PHE A 56 3.98 -5.23 -10.94
C PHE A 56 5.09 -6.24 -11.19
N THR A 57 6.27 -5.74 -11.56
CA THR A 57 7.49 -6.55 -11.68
C THR A 57 7.82 -7.18 -10.32
N GLU A 58 8.54 -8.29 -10.34
CA GLU A 58 9.03 -8.94 -9.12
C GLU A 58 9.78 -7.95 -8.21
N GLU A 59 10.62 -7.11 -8.80
CA GLU A 59 11.33 -6.04 -8.08
C GLU A 59 10.37 -5.08 -7.37
N ASN A 60 9.35 -4.56 -8.07
CA ASN A 60 8.42 -3.59 -7.49
C ASN A 60 7.53 -4.23 -6.41
N CYS A 61 7.08 -5.46 -6.61
CA CYS A 61 6.31 -6.20 -5.60
C CYS A 61 7.18 -6.48 -4.36
N THR A 62 8.41 -6.96 -4.56
CA THR A 62 9.36 -7.23 -3.48
C THR A 62 9.72 -5.94 -2.74
N HIS A 63 9.94 -4.83 -3.44
CA HIS A 63 10.16 -3.52 -2.82
C HIS A 63 8.96 -3.11 -1.97
N ALA A 64 7.72 -3.23 -2.48
CA ALA A 64 6.53 -2.92 -1.69
C ALA A 64 6.42 -3.79 -0.43
N PHE A 65 6.72 -5.09 -0.53
CA PHE A 65 6.75 -5.99 0.62
C PHE A 65 7.85 -5.64 1.63
N LYS A 66 9.04 -5.24 1.17
CA LYS A 66 10.12 -4.74 2.05
C LYS A 66 9.67 -3.51 2.82
N GLU A 67 9.07 -2.53 2.15
CA GLU A 67 8.61 -1.30 2.81
C GLU A 67 7.47 -1.57 3.80
N TRP A 68 6.48 -2.39 3.43
CA TRP A 68 5.44 -2.81 4.38
C TRP A 68 6.01 -3.64 5.53
N GLY A 69 6.98 -4.51 5.25
CA GLY A 69 7.74 -5.24 6.25
C GLY A 69 8.38 -4.30 7.25
N LYS A 70 9.04 -3.22 6.83
CA LYS A 70 9.64 -2.23 7.74
C LYS A 70 8.58 -1.48 8.57
N VAL A 71 7.51 -1.04 7.93
CA VAL A 71 6.46 -0.21 8.57
C VAL A 71 5.65 -1.01 9.58
N LEU A 72 5.37 -2.29 9.32
CA LEU A 72 4.60 -3.15 10.22
C LEU A 72 5.49 -3.77 11.32
N SER A 73 6.16 -2.92 12.08
CA SER A 73 6.79 -3.30 13.35
C SER A 73 5.88 -2.92 14.52
N GLU A 74 6.06 -3.59 15.66
CA GLU A 74 5.33 -3.26 16.89
C GLU A 74 5.57 -1.80 17.28
N GLU A 75 6.84 -1.39 17.35
CA GLU A 75 7.27 -0.01 17.65
C GLU A 75 6.60 1.02 16.73
N ASN A 76 6.59 0.80 15.41
CA ASN A 76 6.01 1.74 14.45
C ASN A 76 4.50 1.84 14.59
N ILE A 77 3.81 0.71 14.76
CA ILE A 77 2.35 0.69 14.91
C ILE A 77 1.94 1.33 16.24
N GLU A 78 2.62 1.02 17.34
CA GLU A 78 2.35 1.62 18.65
C GLU A 78 2.60 3.14 18.64
N ALA A 79 3.73 3.57 18.08
CA ALA A 79 4.05 4.98 17.94
C ALA A 79 2.99 5.72 17.09
N TRP A 80 2.58 5.13 15.96
CA TRP A 80 1.52 5.69 15.13
C TRP A 80 0.19 5.79 15.88
N LEU A 81 -0.22 4.72 16.57
CA LEU A 81 -1.52 4.64 17.25
C LEU A 81 -1.59 5.39 18.57
N SER A 82 -0.46 5.76 19.19
CA SER A 82 -0.39 6.52 20.44
C SER A 82 -1.13 7.87 20.39
N ASN A 83 -1.33 8.42 19.20
CA ASN A 83 -2.03 9.68 18.98
C ASN A 83 -3.56 9.55 18.89
N TYR A 84 -4.10 8.33 18.99
CA TYR A 84 -5.52 8.06 18.77
C TYR A 84 -6.11 7.25 19.93
N ASP A 85 -7.27 7.67 20.43
CA ASP A 85 -8.08 6.83 21.29
C ASP A 85 -8.94 5.89 20.43
N LEU A 86 -8.55 4.63 20.34
CA LEU A 86 -9.31 3.63 19.58
C LEU A 86 -10.52 3.09 20.37
N SER A 87 -10.61 3.37 21.68
CA SER A 87 -11.70 2.87 22.53
C SER A 87 -13.03 3.58 22.27
N ILE A 88 -12.98 4.80 21.74
CA ILE A 88 -14.15 5.60 21.38
C ILE A 88 -14.75 5.24 20.01
N ASN A 89 -14.11 4.34 19.24
CA ASN A 89 -14.64 3.98 17.93
C ASN A 89 -15.86 3.07 18.05
N ASN A 90 -16.92 3.40 17.31
CA ASN A 90 -18.05 2.53 17.05
C ASN A 90 -17.84 1.86 15.69
N GLU A 91 -18.07 0.55 15.63
CA GLU A 91 -17.91 -0.23 14.39
C GLU A 91 -18.78 0.37 13.27
N LYS A 92 -18.14 0.62 12.13
CA LYS A 92 -18.77 1.04 10.87
C LYS A 92 -18.39 0.08 9.75
N VAL A 93 -19.25 0.03 8.73
CA VAL A 93 -18.89 -0.53 7.42
C VAL A 93 -18.30 0.60 6.59
N VAL A 94 -17.00 0.50 6.31
CA VAL A 94 -16.25 1.45 5.48
C VAL A 94 -16.07 0.86 4.09
N ALA A 95 -16.68 1.49 3.10
CA ALA A 95 -16.48 1.17 1.70
C ALA A 95 -15.11 1.65 1.23
N LEU A 96 -14.34 0.77 0.59
CA LEU A 96 -13.02 1.08 0.03
C LEU A 96 -13.03 0.86 -1.48
N ILE A 97 -12.74 1.91 -2.24
CA ILE A 97 -12.44 1.79 -3.68
C ILE A 97 -10.95 2.00 -3.85
N LEU A 98 -10.24 0.90 -4.08
CA LEU A 98 -8.78 0.88 -4.07
C LEU A 98 -8.23 1.10 -5.49
N ALA A 99 -7.16 1.90 -5.57
CA ALA A 99 -6.37 2.01 -6.79
C ALA A 99 -5.48 0.76 -6.97
N GLY A 100 -4.88 0.62 -8.15
CA GLY A 100 -3.97 -0.49 -8.46
C GLY A 100 -2.88 -0.08 -9.45
N ASN A 101 -2.43 1.18 -9.37
CA ASN A 101 -1.37 1.72 -10.20
C ASN A 101 0.03 1.28 -9.74
N ILE A 102 0.21 1.00 -8.45
CA ILE A 102 1.44 0.42 -7.87
C ILE A 102 1.05 -0.71 -6.89
N PRO A 103 1.94 -1.68 -6.62
CA PRO A 103 1.65 -2.80 -5.73
C PRO A 103 1.18 -2.34 -4.35
N LEU A 104 0.10 -2.91 -3.83
CA LEU A 104 -0.42 -2.66 -2.48
C LEU A 104 -0.80 -1.20 -2.17
N VAL A 105 -1.04 -0.36 -3.19
CA VAL A 105 -1.33 1.08 -2.98
C VAL A 105 -2.55 1.34 -2.07
N GLY A 106 -3.54 0.44 -2.11
CA GLY A 106 -4.74 0.53 -1.29
C GLY A 106 -4.63 -0.12 0.09
N PHE A 107 -3.51 -0.78 0.40
CA PHE A 107 -3.38 -1.57 1.63
C PHE A 107 -3.40 -0.70 2.89
N HIS A 108 -2.88 0.53 2.83
CA HIS A 108 -2.93 1.47 3.95
C HIS A 108 -4.35 1.77 4.43
N ASP A 109 -5.31 1.93 3.51
CA ASP A 109 -6.70 2.21 3.89
C ASP A 109 -7.34 1.00 4.56
N LEU A 110 -7.05 -0.19 4.04
CA LEU A 110 -7.52 -1.45 4.61
C LEU A 110 -6.94 -1.67 6.01
N LEU A 111 -5.65 -1.42 6.19
CA LEU A 111 -4.97 -1.41 7.48
C LEU A 111 -5.68 -0.48 8.48
N CYS A 112 -5.90 0.79 8.09
CA CYS A 112 -6.57 1.77 8.95
C CYS A 112 -7.98 1.33 9.36
N VAL A 113 -8.78 0.82 8.40
CA VAL A 113 -10.14 0.35 8.67
C VAL A 113 -10.12 -0.81 9.67
N LEU A 114 -9.24 -1.79 9.48
CA LEU A 114 -9.17 -2.97 10.34
C LEU A 114 -8.63 -2.65 11.74
N ILE A 115 -7.53 -1.89 11.84
CA ILE A 115 -6.92 -1.53 13.13
C ILE A 115 -7.86 -0.71 14.01
N THR A 116 -8.69 0.13 13.41
CA THR A 116 -9.71 0.91 14.12
C THR A 116 -10.94 0.07 14.51
N GLY A 117 -10.97 -1.22 14.17
CA GLY A 117 -12.05 -2.16 14.51
C GLY A 117 -13.25 -2.11 13.57
N ASN A 118 -13.18 -1.35 12.48
CA ASN A 118 -14.23 -1.24 11.48
C ASN A 118 -14.23 -2.43 10.50
N LYS A 119 -15.30 -2.55 9.72
CA LYS A 119 -15.43 -3.53 8.64
C LYS A 119 -15.12 -2.88 7.30
N ALA A 120 -14.39 -3.57 6.45
CA ALA A 120 -14.05 -3.12 5.11
C ALA A 120 -14.94 -3.79 4.06
N LEU A 121 -15.69 -2.98 3.30
CA LEU A 121 -16.35 -3.41 2.07
C LEU A 121 -15.49 -2.97 0.89
N VAL A 122 -14.71 -3.91 0.32
CA VAL A 122 -13.59 -3.59 -0.57
C VAL A 122 -13.94 -3.87 -2.02
N LYS A 123 -13.80 -2.83 -2.85
CA LYS A 123 -13.76 -2.93 -4.31
C LYS A 123 -12.33 -2.73 -4.79
N LEU A 124 -11.71 -3.82 -5.23
CA LEU A 124 -10.34 -3.83 -5.75
C LEU A 124 -10.29 -3.21 -7.15
N SER A 125 -9.13 -2.64 -7.49
CA SER A 125 -8.79 -2.30 -8.87
C SER A 125 -8.69 -3.58 -9.71
N SER A 126 -9.06 -3.50 -10.99
CA SER A 126 -8.78 -4.59 -11.95
C SER A 126 -7.29 -4.89 -12.08
N ASN A 127 -6.44 -3.90 -11.78
CA ASN A 127 -5.00 -3.98 -11.93
C ASN A 127 -4.28 -4.51 -10.67
N ASP A 128 -4.99 -4.69 -9.56
CA ASP A 128 -4.46 -5.27 -8.32
C ASP A 128 -5.55 -6.09 -7.62
N GLN A 129 -5.78 -7.30 -8.14
CA GLN A 129 -6.81 -8.22 -7.63
C GLN A 129 -6.25 -9.34 -6.75
N LYS A 130 -4.94 -9.37 -6.52
CA LYS A 130 -4.25 -10.56 -6.01
C LYS A 130 -3.42 -10.31 -4.76
N LEU A 131 -2.62 -9.24 -4.75
CA LEU A 131 -1.71 -8.98 -3.64
C LEU A 131 -2.47 -8.63 -2.35
N ILE A 132 -3.49 -7.77 -2.43
CA ILE A 132 -4.30 -7.42 -1.24
C ILE A 132 -5.05 -8.64 -0.68
N PRO A 133 -5.78 -9.44 -1.49
CA PRO A 133 -6.39 -10.68 -1.00
C PRO A 133 -5.39 -11.65 -0.34
N LEU A 134 -4.20 -11.83 -0.93
CA LEU A 134 -3.15 -12.67 -0.36
C LEU A 134 -2.75 -12.22 1.06
N LEU A 135 -2.56 -10.91 1.27
CA LEU A 135 -2.25 -10.36 2.59
C LEU A 135 -3.42 -10.57 3.58
N ILE A 136 -4.66 -10.46 3.11
CA ILE A 136 -5.84 -10.69 3.94
C ILE A 136 -5.98 -12.17 4.32
N ASP A 137 -5.75 -13.10 3.39
CA ASP A 137 -5.78 -14.54 3.67
C ASP A 137 -4.71 -14.90 4.72
N PHE A 138 -3.52 -14.32 4.63
CA PHE A 138 -2.46 -14.46 5.64
C PHE A 138 -2.90 -13.92 7.02
N LEU A 139 -3.51 -12.74 7.05
CA LEU A 139 -3.99 -12.14 8.29
C LEU A 139 -5.13 -12.95 8.94
N ILE A 140 -6.05 -13.50 8.13
CA ILE A 140 -7.14 -14.35 8.61
C ILE A 140 -6.61 -15.67 9.19
N ASP A 141 -5.55 -16.24 8.62
CA ASP A 141 -4.90 -17.45 9.15
C ASP A 141 -4.27 -17.21 10.52
N ILE A 142 -3.77 -15.99 10.78
CA ILE A 142 -3.24 -15.58 12.08
C ILE A 142 -4.35 -15.21 13.06
N GLU A 143 -5.34 -14.45 12.61
CA GLU A 143 -6.44 -13.92 13.41
C GLU A 143 -7.78 -14.16 12.71
N PRO A 144 -8.43 -15.32 12.97
CA PRO A 144 -9.66 -15.72 12.30
C PRO A 144 -10.82 -14.73 12.44
N SER A 145 -10.83 -13.89 13.48
CA SER A 145 -11.88 -12.87 13.64
C SER A 145 -11.87 -11.79 12.55
N LEU A 146 -10.79 -11.68 11.77
CA LEU A 146 -10.73 -10.78 10.62
C LEU A 146 -11.54 -11.27 9.42
N LYS A 147 -11.94 -12.55 9.39
CA LYS A 147 -12.70 -13.15 8.28
C LYS A 147 -14.00 -12.39 7.98
N ASP A 148 -14.72 -12.00 9.01
CA ASP A 148 -15.99 -11.26 8.88
C ASP A 148 -15.78 -9.73 8.86
N LYS A 149 -14.52 -9.28 8.86
CA LYS A 149 -14.15 -7.85 8.82
C LYS A 149 -13.81 -7.36 7.41
N VAL A 150 -13.58 -8.25 6.44
CA VAL A 150 -13.25 -7.87 5.06
C VAL A 150 -14.18 -8.58 4.10
N ILE A 151 -14.93 -7.81 3.31
CA ILE A 151 -15.82 -8.33 2.27
C ILE A 151 -15.35 -7.74 0.93
N PHE A 152 -14.84 -8.59 0.04
CA PHE A 152 -14.52 -8.19 -1.31
C PHE A 152 -15.77 -8.26 -2.20
N THR A 153 -16.02 -7.21 -2.98
CA THR A 153 -17.15 -7.19 -3.93
C THR A 153 -16.74 -6.63 -5.30
N LYS A 154 -17.33 -7.19 -6.35
CA LYS A 154 -17.29 -6.64 -7.72
C LYS A 154 -18.49 -5.77 -8.02
N GLU A 155 -19.54 -5.89 -7.22
CA GLU A 155 -20.82 -5.21 -7.40
C GLU A 155 -20.74 -3.73 -7.05
N LYS A 156 -21.90 -3.06 -7.10
CA LYS A 156 -22.01 -1.69 -6.61
C LYS A 156 -21.85 -1.68 -5.09
N LEU A 157 -21.20 -0.64 -4.58
CA LEU A 157 -21.06 -0.44 -3.15
C LEU A 157 -22.37 0.10 -2.60
N ASP A 158 -23.11 -0.76 -1.92
CA ASP A 158 -24.32 -0.46 -1.17
C ASP A 158 -24.10 -0.80 0.31
N HIS A 159 -24.96 -0.32 1.21
CA HIS A 159 -24.92 -0.64 2.65
C HIS A 159 -23.58 -0.37 3.39
N TYR A 160 -23.04 0.84 3.26
CA TYR A 160 -21.87 1.31 4.02
C TYR A 160 -22.16 2.63 4.76
N ASP A 161 -21.41 2.92 5.82
CA ASP A 161 -21.54 4.12 6.65
C ASP A 161 -20.64 5.27 6.18
N ALA A 162 -19.43 4.93 5.71
CA ALA A 162 -18.45 5.87 5.20
C ALA A 162 -17.68 5.27 4.02
N VAL A 163 -17.02 6.10 3.21
CA VAL A 163 -16.32 5.63 2.00
C VAL A 163 -14.97 6.32 1.79
N ILE A 164 -13.95 5.53 1.47
CA ILE A 164 -12.67 6.01 0.99
C ILE A 164 -12.55 5.59 -0.48
N ALA A 165 -12.52 6.56 -1.37
CA ALA A 165 -12.47 6.33 -2.80
C ALA A 165 -11.23 6.97 -3.41
N THR A 166 -10.36 6.14 -4.00
CA THR A 166 -9.13 6.58 -4.65
C THR A 166 -9.16 6.25 -6.12
N GLY A 167 -8.86 7.23 -6.96
CA GLY A 167 -8.78 7.03 -8.39
C GLY A 167 -8.25 8.24 -9.15
N SER A 168 -8.38 8.18 -10.47
CA SER A 168 -7.94 9.26 -11.35
C SER A 168 -8.79 10.53 -11.17
N ASN A 169 -8.30 11.65 -11.70
CA ASN A 169 -9.08 12.90 -11.74
C ASN A 169 -10.43 12.71 -12.45
N ASN A 170 -10.49 11.84 -13.46
CA ASN A 170 -11.71 11.55 -14.20
C ASN A 170 -12.70 10.76 -13.35
N THR A 171 -12.25 9.70 -12.66
CA THR A 171 -13.14 8.89 -11.81
C THR A 171 -13.58 9.64 -10.57
N ALA A 172 -12.75 10.56 -10.07
CA ALA A 172 -13.07 11.33 -8.88
C ALA A 172 -14.35 12.18 -9.03
N ARG A 173 -14.66 12.71 -10.22
CA ARG A 173 -15.94 13.44 -10.45
C ARG A 173 -17.15 12.52 -10.26
N TYR A 174 -17.05 11.27 -10.70
CA TYR A 174 -18.08 10.26 -10.46
C TYR A 174 -18.15 9.91 -8.97
N PHE A 175 -17.01 9.74 -8.30
CA PHE A 175 -16.99 9.48 -6.87
C PHE A 175 -17.69 10.58 -6.06
N GLU A 176 -17.43 11.85 -6.38
CA GLU A 176 -18.11 12.98 -5.72
C GLU A 176 -19.63 12.91 -5.88
N TYR A 177 -20.10 12.60 -7.10
CA TYR A 177 -21.53 12.44 -7.37
C TYR A 177 -22.16 11.26 -6.60
N TYR A 178 -21.52 10.10 -6.60
CA TYR A 178 -22.07 8.88 -5.98
C TYR A 178 -21.91 8.84 -4.46
N PHE A 179 -20.83 9.40 -3.93
CA PHE A 179 -20.38 9.22 -2.55
C PHE A 179 -20.40 10.50 -1.71
N GLY A 180 -20.50 11.67 -2.34
CA GLY A 180 -20.40 12.96 -1.66
C GLY A 180 -21.45 13.23 -0.59
N LYS A 181 -22.56 12.48 -0.58
CA LYS A 181 -23.64 12.63 0.43
C LYS A 181 -23.40 11.87 1.74
N LYS A 182 -22.41 10.97 1.79
CA LYS A 182 -22.00 10.24 3.00
C LYS A 182 -20.64 10.73 3.47
N PRO A 183 -20.24 10.49 4.74
CA PRO A 183 -18.87 10.74 5.18
C PRO A 183 -17.87 10.07 4.23
N ASN A 184 -16.98 10.86 3.64
CA ASN A 184 -16.12 10.37 2.57
C ASN A 184 -14.71 10.96 2.60
N ILE A 185 -13.77 10.18 2.09
CA ILE A 185 -12.43 10.60 1.69
C ILE A 185 -12.26 10.27 0.22
N ILE A 186 -12.37 11.28 -0.64
CA ILE A 186 -12.19 11.14 -2.10
C ILE A 186 -10.79 11.63 -2.48
N ARG A 187 -9.90 10.71 -2.81
CA ARG A 187 -8.53 11.01 -3.25
C ARG A 187 -8.44 10.98 -4.78
N LYS A 188 -7.96 12.10 -5.32
CA LYS A 188 -7.66 12.30 -6.74
C LYS A 188 -6.15 12.26 -6.95
N ASN A 189 -5.69 12.18 -8.19
CA ASN A 189 -4.27 12.23 -8.48
C ASN A 189 -3.62 13.49 -7.89
N ARG A 190 -2.39 13.35 -7.42
CA ARG A 190 -1.51 14.42 -7.00
C ARG A 190 -0.19 14.27 -7.76
N ASN A 191 0.50 15.39 -7.91
CA ASN A 191 1.80 15.45 -8.56
C ASN A 191 2.77 16.02 -7.55
N SER A 192 3.86 15.32 -7.29
CA SER A 192 4.96 15.85 -6.49
C SER A 192 5.89 16.69 -7.36
N VAL A 193 6.52 17.67 -6.72
CA VAL A 193 7.47 18.59 -7.36
C VAL A 193 8.73 18.65 -6.49
N ALA A 194 9.89 18.50 -7.12
CA ALA A 194 11.17 18.76 -6.48
C ALA A 194 11.64 20.19 -6.78
N VAL A 195 12.20 20.88 -5.78
CA VAL A 195 12.78 22.22 -5.92
C VAL A 195 14.23 22.12 -5.49
N LEU A 196 15.16 22.27 -6.45
CA LEU A 196 16.59 22.14 -6.20
C LEU A 196 17.17 23.51 -5.88
N SER A 197 18.07 23.55 -4.91
CA SER A 197 18.86 24.71 -4.52
C SER A 197 20.11 24.88 -5.37
N GLY A 198 20.56 23.83 -6.06
CA GLY A 198 21.84 23.79 -6.78
C GLY A 198 23.02 23.35 -5.92
N LYS A 199 22.76 22.90 -4.69
CA LYS A 199 23.78 22.46 -3.71
C LYS A 199 23.60 21.01 -3.29
N GLU A 200 22.69 20.30 -3.94
CA GLU A 200 22.41 18.89 -3.65
C GLU A 200 23.66 18.03 -3.86
N SER A 201 23.89 17.08 -2.96
CA SER A 201 24.94 16.09 -3.12
C SER A 201 24.59 15.08 -4.21
N GLN A 202 25.58 14.32 -4.67
CA GLN A 202 25.35 13.23 -5.61
C GLN A 202 24.34 12.21 -5.06
N GLU A 203 24.45 11.87 -3.77
CA GLU A 203 23.56 10.94 -3.08
C GLU A 203 22.13 11.47 -2.99
N GLU A 204 21.95 12.77 -2.73
CA GLU A 204 20.63 13.41 -2.72
C GLU A 204 19.99 13.38 -4.11
N LEU A 205 20.78 13.57 -5.18
CA LEU A 205 20.30 13.51 -6.56
C LEU A 205 19.97 12.07 -6.99
N THR A 206 20.75 11.07 -6.57
CA THR A 206 20.43 9.65 -6.80
C THR A 206 19.14 9.25 -6.06
N ALA A 207 18.96 9.70 -4.81
CA ALA A 207 17.72 9.49 -4.06
C ALA A 207 16.51 10.16 -4.73
N LEU A 208 16.69 11.35 -5.32
CA LEU A 208 15.66 11.99 -6.13
C LEU A 208 15.32 11.16 -7.39
N GLY A 209 16.30 10.48 -7.98
CA GLY A 209 16.06 9.53 -9.07
C GLY A 209 15.08 8.42 -8.67
N GLU A 210 15.22 7.89 -7.46
CA GLU A 210 14.29 6.92 -6.87
C GLU A 210 12.88 7.53 -6.71
N ASP A 211 12.76 8.75 -6.19
CA ASP A 211 11.47 9.46 -6.04
C ASP A 211 10.76 9.71 -7.40
N ILE A 212 11.51 9.78 -8.49
CA ILE A 212 10.99 9.95 -9.85
C ILE A 212 10.60 8.61 -10.46
N PHE A 213 11.51 7.63 -10.43
CA PHE A 213 11.43 6.44 -11.26
C PHE A 213 10.93 5.19 -10.55
N ARG A 214 10.89 5.15 -9.22
CA ARG A 214 10.30 4.02 -8.50
C ARG A 214 8.86 3.80 -8.98
N TYR A 215 8.53 2.52 -9.21
CA TYR A 215 7.27 2.11 -9.83
C TYR A 215 7.02 2.76 -11.20
N PHE A 216 8.08 3.01 -11.97
CA PHE A 216 8.02 3.67 -13.28
C PHE A 216 7.38 5.06 -13.24
N GLY A 217 7.45 5.74 -12.10
CA GLY A 217 6.80 7.05 -11.90
C GLY A 217 5.28 7.00 -11.83
N LEU A 218 4.68 5.81 -11.68
CA LEU A 218 3.22 5.64 -11.61
C LEU A 218 2.64 5.95 -10.23
N GLY A 219 3.47 6.24 -9.23
CA GLY A 219 3.02 6.59 -7.89
C GLY A 219 2.35 7.96 -7.85
N CYS A 220 1.27 8.11 -7.07
CA CYS A 220 0.61 9.41 -6.88
C CYS A 220 1.46 10.44 -6.10
N ARG A 221 2.63 10.02 -5.63
CA ARG A 221 3.64 10.84 -4.96
C ARG A 221 4.96 10.90 -5.72
N SER A 222 5.06 10.25 -6.88
CA SER A 222 6.27 10.33 -7.71
C SER A 222 6.51 11.78 -8.15
N VAL A 223 7.78 12.18 -8.18
CA VAL A 223 8.17 13.51 -8.64
C VAL A 223 7.98 13.60 -10.14
N SER A 224 7.13 14.52 -10.58
CA SER A 224 6.76 14.70 -12.00
C SER A 224 7.23 16.04 -12.58
N LYS A 225 7.79 16.90 -11.74
CA LYS A 225 8.32 18.20 -12.12
C LYS A 225 9.48 18.57 -11.21
N ILE A 226 10.51 19.17 -11.81
CA ILE A 226 11.69 19.66 -11.10
C ILE A 226 11.83 21.15 -11.41
N TYR A 227 12.00 21.96 -10.36
CA TYR A 227 12.41 23.36 -10.48
C TYR A 227 13.90 23.48 -10.21
N LEU A 228 14.59 24.16 -11.12
CA LEU A 228 16.04 24.35 -11.08
C LEU A 228 16.39 25.84 -10.94
N PRO A 229 17.49 26.18 -10.26
CA PRO A 229 18.08 27.51 -10.32
C PRO A 229 18.40 27.90 -11.77
N LYS A 230 18.37 29.21 -12.08
CA LYS A 230 18.61 29.71 -13.45
C LYS A 230 19.94 29.26 -14.06
N GLU A 231 20.96 29.10 -13.22
CA GLU A 231 22.33 28.74 -13.62
C GLU A 231 22.69 27.31 -13.19
N TYR A 232 21.70 26.43 -13.02
CA TYR A 232 21.94 25.05 -12.62
C TYR A 232 22.68 24.27 -13.71
N ASN A 233 23.77 23.61 -13.34
CA ASN A 233 24.47 22.70 -14.25
C ASN A 233 23.70 21.37 -14.35
N ILE A 234 22.86 21.24 -15.38
CA ILE A 234 22.00 20.06 -15.57
C ILE A 234 22.77 18.74 -15.68
N ASP A 235 24.04 18.77 -16.10
CA ASP A 235 24.86 17.56 -16.20
C ASP A 235 25.05 16.86 -14.85
N THR A 236 25.02 17.62 -13.74
CA THR A 236 25.11 17.05 -12.39
C THR A 236 23.93 16.12 -12.10
N PHE A 237 22.74 16.49 -12.58
CA PHE A 237 21.53 15.69 -12.42
C PHE A 237 21.59 14.41 -13.26
N PHE A 238 21.97 14.51 -14.54
CA PHE A 238 22.07 13.34 -15.42
C PHE A 238 23.18 12.36 -15.03
N LYS A 239 24.24 12.82 -14.37
CA LYS A 239 25.31 11.95 -13.86
C LYS A 239 24.92 11.21 -12.57
N ALA A 240 23.83 11.63 -11.92
CA ALA A 240 23.39 11.07 -10.65
C ALA A 240 22.25 10.05 -10.75
N MET A 241 21.59 9.99 -11.90
CA MET A 241 20.52 9.03 -12.20
C MET A 241 21.01 7.97 -13.19
#